data_AF-A0A2R7SVK0-F1
#
_entry.id   AF-A0A2R7SVK0-F1
#
_cell.length_a   1.000
_cell.length_b   1.000
_cell.length_c   1.000
_cell.angle_alpha   90.00
_cell.angle_beta   90.00
_cell.angle_gamma   90.00
#
_symmetry.space_group_name_H-M   'P 1'
#
loop_
_entity.id
_entity.type
_entity.pdbx_description
1 polymer ?
#
loop_
_entity_poly.entity_id
_entity_poly.type
_entity_poly.pdbx_seq_one_letter_code
_entity_poly.pdbx_strand_id
1 'polypeptide(L)'
;MRGLAALLLCAAAAAAAAGAPVQHDGLCDASAAVALDARHFIVADDEHNRLTVYRRGEARRVGEVALDRFLKADKEADLEGAARLGGRIYWIASHARNSAGQLRPDRQRFFATEVSDKTVAPVGQPYTTLLADLVAAPALAPLKLTQAASRAAEAEGGFNIEGLAAGPDGESLLIGLRNPI
;
A
#
# COMPACT_ATOMS: atom_id res chain seq x y z
N MET A 1 -45.91 42.03 22.55
CA MET A 1 -45.81 40.56 22.40
C MET A 1 -45.60 40.21 20.93
N ARG A 2 -44.36 39.89 20.54
CA ARG A 2 -44.04 39.26 19.25
C ARG A 2 -43.00 38.20 19.53
N GLY A 3 -43.44 36.95 19.66
CA GLY A 3 -42.55 35.80 19.83
C GLY A 3 -41.99 35.39 18.48
N LEU A 4 -40.66 35.39 18.36
CA LEU A 4 -39.97 34.73 17.24
C LEU A 4 -40.03 33.22 17.46
N ALA A 5 -40.65 32.50 16.53
CA ALA A 5 -40.53 31.06 16.43
C ALA A 5 -39.24 30.72 15.67
N ALA A 6 -38.28 30.11 16.34
CA ALA A 6 -37.08 29.56 15.71
C ALA A 6 -37.44 28.20 15.11
N LEU A 7 -37.38 28.09 13.78
CA LEU A 7 -37.54 26.83 13.07
C LEU A 7 -36.19 26.10 13.07
N LEU A 8 -36.05 25.07 13.90
CA LEU A 8 -34.91 24.16 13.84
C LEU A 8 -35.06 23.25 12.62
N LEU A 9 -34.25 23.48 11.58
CA LEU A 9 -34.06 22.54 10.49
C LEU A 9 -33.14 21.42 10.98
N CYS A 10 -33.70 20.27 11.35
CA CYS A 10 -32.92 19.04 11.51
C CYS A 10 -32.53 18.52 10.12
N ALA A 11 -31.29 18.75 9.71
CA ALA A 11 -30.71 18.06 8.56
C ALA A 11 -30.41 16.60 8.98
N ALA A 12 -31.29 15.67 8.61
CA ALA A 12 -31.00 14.25 8.73
C ALA A 12 -29.94 13.87 7.70
N ALA A 13 -28.69 13.66 8.14
CA ALA A 13 -27.69 13.01 7.32
C ALA A 13 -28.15 11.56 7.09
N ALA A 14 -28.55 11.24 5.86
CA ALA A 14 -28.81 9.86 5.47
C ALA A 14 -27.48 9.10 5.53
N ALA A 15 -27.29 8.28 6.56
CA ALA A 15 -26.23 7.30 6.58
C ALA A 15 -26.47 6.36 5.39
N ALA A 16 -25.57 6.39 4.39
CA ALA A 16 -25.59 5.40 3.34
C ALA A 16 -25.46 4.02 4.00
N ALA A 17 -26.47 3.16 3.82
CA ALA A 17 -26.41 1.79 4.30
C ALA A 17 -25.21 1.12 3.63
N ALA A 18 -24.17 0.81 4.41
CA ALA A 18 -23.06 0.02 3.91
C ALA A 18 -23.61 -1.33 3.46
N GLY A 19 -23.36 -1.71 2.20
CA GLY A 19 -23.73 -3.03 1.70
C GLY A 19 -23.08 -4.14 2.52
N ALA A 20 -23.65 -5.34 2.47
CA ALA A 20 -23.02 -6.50 3.11
C ALA A 20 -21.58 -6.68 2.60
N PRO A 21 -20.62 -7.06 3.46
CA PRO A 21 -19.25 -7.28 3.04
C PRO A 21 -19.20 -8.39 1.99
N VAL A 22 -18.41 -8.18 0.94
CA VAL A 22 -18.09 -9.22 -0.04
C VAL A 22 -16.81 -9.89 0.43
N GLN A 23 -16.87 -11.20 0.66
CA GLN A 23 -15.71 -11.98 1.07
C GLN A 23 -14.97 -12.52 -0.16
N HIS A 24 -13.64 -12.50 -0.08
CA HIS A 24 -12.73 -13.10 -1.04
C HIS A 24 -11.81 -14.09 -0.31
N ASP A 25 -11.55 -15.25 -0.92
CA ASP A 25 -10.85 -16.37 -0.28
C ASP A 25 -9.42 -16.54 -0.83
N GLY A 26 -8.51 -17.06 0.00
CA GLY A 26 -7.18 -17.49 -0.42
C GLY A 26 -6.04 -16.49 -0.14
N LEU A 27 -6.32 -15.43 0.61
CA LEU A 27 -5.33 -14.52 1.19
C LEU A 27 -5.58 -14.40 2.70
N CYS A 28 -4.48 -14.28 3.46
CA CYS A 28 -4.48 -13.72 4.81
C CYS A 28 -3.75 -12.37 4.73
N ASP A 29 -4.06 -11.45 5.64
CA ASP A 29 -3.30 -10.20 5.81
C ASP A 29 -3.11 -9.36 4.51
N ALA A 30 -4.20 -9.20 3.77
CA ALA A 30 -4.23 -8.32 2.60
C ALA A 30 -3.94 -6.86 3.00
N SER A 31 -2.91 -6.28 2.39
CA SER A 31 -2.32 -5.00 2.81
C SER A 31 -2.40 -3.92 1.73
N ALA A 32 -2.47 -4.29 0.45
CA ALA A 32 -2.59 -3.34 -0.66
C ALA A 32 -3.50 -3.84 -1.77
N ALA A 33 -4.28 -2.95 -2.39
CA ALA A 33 -5.17 -3.29 -3.49
C ALA A 33 -5.30 -2.16 -4.53
N VAL A 34 -5.39 -2.54 -5.81
CA VAL A 34 -5.58 -1.60 -6.93
C VAL A 34 -6.63 -2.14 -7.90
N ALA A 35 -7.52 -1.27 -8.38
CA ALA A 35 -8.45 -1.61 -9.45
C ALA A 35 -7.70 -1.77 -10.78
N LEU A 36 -7.90 -2.92 -11.44
CA LEU A 36 -7.39 -3.17 -12.79
C LEU A 36 -8.35 -2.63 -13.84
N ASP A 37 -9.63 -2.88 -13.64
CA ASP A 37 -10.74 -2.38 -14.45
C ASP A 37 -12.04 -2.28 -13.60
N ALA A 38 -13.18 -2.07 -14.24
CA ALA A 38 -14.48 -1.97 -13.56
C ALA A 38 -14.90 -3.26 -12.82
N ARG A 39 -14.33 -4.41 -13.18
CA ARG A 39 -14.69 -5.75 -12.72
C ARG A 39 -13.58 -6.45 -11.96
N HIS A 40 -12.31 -6.10 -12.19
CA HIS A 40 -11.17 -6.78 -11.59
C HIS A 40 -10.33 -5.84 -10.73
N PHE A 41 -9.73 -6.42 -9.70
CA PHE A 41 -8.76 -5.75 -8.85
C PHE A 41 -7.66 -6.74 -8.47
N ILE A 42 -6.48 -6.20 -8.17
CA ILE A 42 -5.30 -6.96 -7.79
C ILE A 42 -4.91 -6.59 -6.36
N VAL A 43 -4.51 -7.58 -5.59
CA VAL A 43 -4.24 -7.49 -4.16
C VAL A 43 -2.85 -8.04 -3.87
N ALA A 44 -2.14 -7.39 -2.97
CA ALA A 44 -0.94 -7.91 -2.31
C ALA A 44 -1.25 -8.17 -0.83
N ASP A 45 -0.47 -9.05 -0.23
CA ASP A 45 -0.43 -9.38 1.19
C ASP A 45 1.01 -9.30 1.71
N ASP A 46 1.18 -9.25 3.02
CA ASP A 46 2.50 -9.14 3.67
C ASP A 46 3.22 -10.49 3.80
N GLU A 47 2.49 -11.60 3.73
CA GLU A 47 3.02 -12.97 3.90
C GLU A 47 3.63 -13.57 2.63
N HIS A 48 3.22 -13.15 1.44
CA HIS A 48 3.57 -13.81 0.17
C HIS A 48 4.16 -12.88 -0.89
N ASN A 49 5.19 -13.37 -1.58
CA ASN A 49 5.76 -12.75 -2.78
C ASN A 49 4.90 -13.05 -4.03
N ARG A 50 3.61 -12.69 -4.00
CA ARG A 50 2.68 -12.83 -5.12
C ARG A 50 1.68 -11.68 -5.13
N LEU A 51 1.04 -11.49 -6.29
CA LEU A 51 -0.14 -10.62 -6.39
C LEU A 51 -1.34 -11.46 -6.81
N THR A 52 -2.48 -11.30 -6.16
CA THR A 52 -3.68 -12.09 -6.43
C THR A 52 -4.74 -11.23 -7.13
N VAL A 53 -5.29 -11.73 -8.23
CA VAL A 53 -6.33 -11.05 -9.00
C VAL A 53 -7.69 -11.62 -8.66
N TYR A 54 -8.64 -10.74 -8.34
CA TYR A 54 -10.03 -11.07 -8.08
C TYR A 54 -10.96 -10.40 -9.08
N ARG A 55 -12.15 -10.98 -9.24
CA ARG A 55 -13.29 -10.29 -9.84
C ARG A 55 -14.25 -9.83 -8.74
N ARG A 56 -14.74 -8.60 -8.84
CA ARG A 56 -15.74 -8.03 -7.92
C ARG A 56 -16.98 -8.92 -7.86
N GLY A 57 -17.39 -9.26 -6.65
CA GLY A 57 -18.56 -10.12 -6.38
C GLY A 57 -18.29 -11.63 -6.48
N GLU A 58 -17.08 -12.06 -6.83
CA GLU A 58 -16.69 -13.47 -6.84
C GLU A 58 -15.68 -13.75 -5.72
N ALA A 59 -15.96 -14.73 -4.86
CA ALA A 59 -15.09 -15.02 -3.72
C ALA A 59 -13.72 -15.61 -4.13
N ARG A 60 -13.68 -16.41 -5.19
CA ARG A 60 -12.45 -17.08 -5.64
C ARG A 60 -11.58 -16.16 -6.49
N ARG A 61 -10.27 -16.27 -6.32
CA ARG A 61 -9.29 -15.63 -7.20
C ARG A 61 -9.41 -16.12 -8.64
N VAL A 62 -9.11 -15.23 -9.59
CA VAL A 62 -9.18 -15.47 -11.04
C VAL A 62 -7.81 -15.40 -11.72
N GLY A 63 -6.76 -15.03 -10.98
CA GLY A 63 -5.40 -14.97 -11.48
C GLY A 63 -4.38 -14.70 -10.38
N GLU A 64 -3.11 -14.86 -10.72
CA GLU A 64 -1.99 -14.63 -9.81
C GLU A 64 -0.76 -14.17 -10.61
N VAL A 65 0.08 -13.34 -9.99
CA VAL A 65 1.39 -12.95 -10.49
C VAL A 65 2.43 -13.38 -9.46
N ALA A 66 3.26 -14.36 -9.80
CA ALA A 66 4.37 -14.78 -8.95
C ALA A 66 5.51 -13.77 -9.00
N LEU A 67 6.04 -13.37 -7.83
CA LEU A 67 7.07 -12.34 -7.72
C LEU A 67 8.41 -12.86 -7.21
N ASP A 68 8.50 -14.10 -6.69
CA ASP A 68 9.71 -14.63 -6.03
C ASP A 68 11.01 -14.38 -6.81
N ARG A 69 11.03 -14.78 -8.09
CA ARG A 69 12.20 -14.59 -8.96
C ARG A 69 12.47 -13.14 -9.30
N PHE A 70 11.41 -12.34 -9.44
CA PHE A 70 11.52 -10.94 -9.83
C PHE A 70 12.06 -10.09 -8.68
N LEU A 71 11.55 -10.29 -7.46
CA LEU A 71 11.92 -9.53 -6.28
C LEU A 71 13.34 -9.82 -5.82
N LYS A 72 13.89 -11.00 -6.13
CA LYS A 72 15.24 -11.39 -5.67
C LYS A 72 15.34 -11.25 -4.15
N ALA A 73 14.30 -11.70 -3.45
CA ALA A 73 14.22 -11.73 -1.99
C ALA A 73 14.32 -13.20 -1.55
N ASP A 74 15.04 -13.45 -0.47
CA ASP A 74 15.18 -14.80 0.09
C ASP A 74 13.97 -15.16 0.97
N LYS A 75 13.22 -14.15 1.41
CA LYS A 75 12.02 -14.27 2.26
C LYS A 75 10.88 -13.42 1.71
N GLU A 76 9.74 -13.42 2.43
CA GLU A 76 8.63 -12.48 2.20
C GLU A 76 9.16 -11.03 2.10
N ALA A 77 8.59 -10.29 1.15
CA ALA A 77 8.92 -8.89 0.97
C ALA A 77 8.09 -7.97 1.88
N ASP A 78 7.03 -8.43 2.54
CA ASP A 78 6.19 -7.58 3.41
C ASP A 78 5.59 -6.45 2.55
N LEU A 79 4.79 -6.80 1.53
CA LEU A 79 4.21 -5.82 0.60
C LEU A 79 3.12 -5.05 1.33
N GLU A 80 3.14 -3.72 1.30
CA GLU A 80 2.28 -2.89 2.16
C GLU A 80 1.53 -1.76 1.44
N GLY A 81 1.93 -1.43 0.21
CA GLY A 81 1.33 -0.31 -0.49
C GLY A 81 1.32 -0.48 -1.99
N ALA A 82 0.31 0.09 -2.63
CA ALA A 82 0.18 0.09 -4.07
C ALA A 82 -0.49 1.36 -4.58
N ALA A 83 -0.02 1.86 -5.73
CA ALA A 83 -0.60 3.02 -6.39
C ALA A 83 -0.50 2.86 -7.90
N ARG A 84 -1.58 3.24 -8.61
CA ARG A 84 -1.61 3.19 -10.07
C ARG A 84 -1.39 4.58 -10.67
N LEU A 85 -0.45 4.67 -11.60
CA LEU A 85 -0.23 5.83 -12.46
C LEU A 85 -0.33 5.37 -13.93
N GLY A 86 -1.44 5.73 -14.60
CA GLY A 86 -1.72 5.29 -15.96
C GLY A 86 -1.79 3.76 -16.10
N GLY A 87 -0.97 3.20 -16.99
CA GLY A 87 -0.84 1.75 -17.22
C GLY A 87 -0.02 1.00 -16.16
N ARG A 88 0.69 1.73 -15.29
CA ARG A 88 1.64 1.16 -14.34
C ARG A 88 1.09 1.14 -12.93
N ILE A 89 1.32 0.05 -12.23
CA ILE A 89 1.06 -0.07 -10.80
C ILE A 89 2.40 -0.16 -10.10
N TYR A 90 2.61 0.75 -9.16
CA TYR A 90 3.75 0.75 -8.26
C TYR A 90 3.39 0.03 -6.98
N TRP A 91 4.34 -0.70 -6.44
CA TRP A 91 4.21 -1.53 -5.26
C TRP A 91 5.36 -1.22 -4.32
N ILE A 92 5.09 -1.16 -3.03
CA ILE A 92 6.09 -0.86 -2.02
C ILE A 92 5.94 -1.83 -0.84
N ALA A 93 7.07 -2.33 -0.38
CA ALA A 93 7.18 -3.11 0.85
C ALA A 93 7.33 -2.21 2.08
N SER A 94 7.25 -2.78 3.28
CA SER A 94 7.28 -2.04 4.55
C SER A 94 8.57 -1.24 4.79
N HIS A 95 9.70 -1.69 4.23
CA HIS A 95 11.05 -1.18 4.54
C HIS A 95 11.40 -1.20 6.04
N ALA A 96 10.63 -1.92 6.85
CA ALA A 96 10.74 -1.90 8.29
C ALA A 96 11.78 -2.90 8.81
N ARG A 97 12.25 -2.66 10.03
CA ARG A 97 12.99 -3.66 10.81
C ARG A 97 12.00 -4.63 11.45
N ASN A 98 12.46 -5.84 11.80
CA ASN A 98 11.62 -6.76 12.57
C ASN A 98 11.39 -6.26 14.01
N SER A 99 10.58 -6.98 14.78
CA SER A 99 10.26 -6.68 16.19
C SER A 99 11.50 -6.66 17.11
N ALA A 100 12.58 -7.35 16.73
CA ALA A 100 13.86 -7.31 17.43
C ALA A 100 14.78 -6.15 16.97
N GLY A 101 14.32 -5.27 16.09
CA GLY A 101 15.10 -4.16 15.55
C GLY A 101 16.18 -4.58 14.56
N GLN A 102 16.12 -5.78 14.00
CA GLN A 102 17.07 -6.27 13.01
C GLN A 102 16.67 -5.81 11.60
N LEU A 103 17.66 -5.48 10.78
CA LEU A 103 17.46 -5.12 9.38
C LEU A 103 16.88 -6.31 8.62
N ARG A 104 15.90 -6.02 7.74
CA ARG A 104 15.30 -7.00 6.83
C ARG A 104 15.50 -6.53 5.38
N PRO A 105 16.62 -6.90 4.72
CA PRO A 105 16.89 -6.49 3.35
C PRO A 105 15.82 -6.96 2.35
N ASP A 106 15.14 -8.08 2.62
CA ASP A 106 14.03 -8.59 1.81
C ASP A 106 12.83 -7.63 1.76
N ARG A 107 12.63 -6.83 2.81
CA ARG A 107 11.55 -5.84 2.93
C ARG A 107 11.83 -4.51 2.26
N GLN A 108 13.01 -4.34 1.66
CA GLN A 108 13.37 -3.14 0.91
C GLN A 108 13.07 -3.37 -0.57
N ARG A 109 11.79 -3.33 -0.93
CA ARG A 109 11.34 -3.49 -2.31
C ARG A 109 10.40 -2.35 -2.68
N PHE A 110 10.78 -1.62 -3.71
CA PHE A 110 9.91 -0.72 -4.45
C PHE A 110 9.97 -1.10 -5.92
N PHE A 111 8.85 -1.46 -6.52
CA PHE A 111 8.84 -1.99 -7.88
C PHE A 111 7.55 -1.65 -8.61
N ALA A 112 7.45 -2.09 -9.87
CA ALA A 112 6.27 -1.86 -10.67
C ALA A 112 5.82 -3.11 -11.43
N THR A 113 4.51 -3.15 -11.70
CA THR A 113 3.90 -3.99 -12.71
C THR A 113 3.25 -3.13 -13.79
N GLU A 114 3.14 -3.66 -15.00
CA GLU A 114 2.42 -3.03 -16.11
C GLU A 114 1.12 -3.78 -16.36
N VAL A 115 0.05 -3.03 -16.62
CA VAL A 115 -1.26 -3.55 -17.02
C VAL A 115 -1.37 -3.46 -18.53
N SER A 116 -1.39 -4.61 -19.21
CA SER A 116 -1.61 -4.67 -20.66
C SER A 116 -2.76 -5.61 -20.97
N ASP A 117 -3.75 -5.13 -21.70
CA ASP A 117 -5.02 -5.82 -21.98
C ASP A 117 -5.74 -6.28 -20.70
N LYS A 118 -5.49 -7.52 -20.28
CA LYS A 118 -6.06 -8.20 -19.10
C LYS A 118 -4.99 -8.92 -18.28
N THR A 119 -3.72 -8.64 -18.53
CA THR A 119 -2.60 -9.25 -17.83
C THR A 119 -1.85 -8.18 -17.03
N VAL A 120 -1.23 -8.65 -15.94
CA VAL A 120 -0.37 -7.84 -15.09
C VAL A 120 0.97 -8.55 -15.02
N ALA A 121 2.06 -7.85 -15.31
CA ALA A 121 3.39 -8.43 -15.30
C ALA A 121 4.39 -7.49 -14.64
N PRO A 122 5.38 -7.99 -13.87
CA PRO A 122 6.46 -7.18 -13.33
C PRO A 122 7.28 -6.54 -14.45
N VAL A 123 7.71 -5.29 -14.24
CA VAL A 123 8.51 -4.55 -15.21
C VAL A 123 9.71 -3.87 -14.53
N GLY A 124 10.79 -3.69 -15.30
CA GLY A 124 12.01 -3.10 -14.80
C GLY A 124 12.74 -4.03 -13.82
N GLN A 125 13.25 -3.45 -12.73
CA GLN A 125 13.94 -4.16 -11.65
C GLN A 125 13.40 -3.64 -10.30
N PRO A 126 13.31 -4.47 -9.26
CA PRO A 126 13.02 -3.99 -7.92
C PRO A 126 14.10 -3.00 -7.47
N TYR A 127 13.66 -1.86 -6.98
CA TYR A 127 14.50 -0.86 -6.34
C TYR A 127 14.66 -1.21 -4.86
N THR A 128 15.90 -1.35 -4.41
CA THR A 128 16.23 -1.88 -3.08
C THR A 128 16.93 -0.88 -2.16
N THR A 129 17.21 0.34 -2.65
CA THR A 129 17.96 1.37 -1.91
C THR A 129 17.09 2.54 -1.47
N LEU A 130 15.76 2.48 -1.66
CA LEU A 130 14.85 3.58 -1.37
C LEU A 130 15.05 4.19 0.03
N LEU A 131 15.14 3.36 1.07
CA LEU A 131 15.35 3.85 2.43
C LEU A 131 16.66 4.62 2.58
N ALA A 132 17.73 4.15 1.94
CA ALA A 132 19.02 4.84 1.97
C ALA A 132 18.92 6.20 1.28
N ASP A 133 18.21 6.28 0.14
CA ASP A 133 18.03 7.54 -0.58
C ASP A 133 17.13 8.53 0.17
N LEU A 134 16.06 8.03 0.82
CA LEU A 134 15.21 8.85 1.69
C LEU A 134 16.01 9.44 2.86
N VAL A 135 16.88 8.63 3.49
CA VAL A 135 17.78 9.10 4.55
C VAL A 135 18.79 10.13 4.04
N ALA A 136 19.30 9.96 2.82
CA ALA A 136 20.27 10.87 2.22
C ALA A 136 19.64 12.17 1.69
N ALA A 137 18.32 12.21 1.49
CA ALA A 137 17.62 13.35 0.90
C ALA A 137 17.61 14.57 1.85
N PRO A 138 18.24 15.70 1.49
CA PRO A 138 18.29 16.88 2.36
C PRO A 138 16.91 17.43 2.73
N ALA A 139 15.94 17.33 1.82
CA ALA A 139 14.56 17.77 2.05
C ALA A 139 13.85 16.99 3.16
N LEU A 140 14.31 15.77 3.48
CA LEU A 140 13.72 14.90 4.50
C LEU A 140 14.53 14.91 5.82
N ALA A 141 15.61 15.69 5.91
CA ALA A 141 16.43 15.79 7.12
C ALA A 141 15.63 16.10 8.41
N PRO A 142 14.56 16.94 8.40
CA PRO A 142 13.76 17.19 9.58
C PRO A 142 13.05 15.95 10.16
N LEU A 143 12.81 14.92 9.34
CA LEU A 143 12.14 13.67 9.74
C LEU A 143 13.05 12.69 10.48
N LYS A 144 14.37 13.00 10.62
CA LYS A 144 15.34 12.20 11.38
C LYS A 144 15.34 10.71 11.00
N LEU A 145 15.19 10.41 9.71
CA LEU A 145 14.98 9.05 9.20
C LEU A 145 16.08 8.06 9.59
N THR A 146 17.33 8.51 9.74
CA THR A 146 18.42 7.65 10.25
C THR A 146 18.09 7.04 11.62
N GLN A 147 17.51 7.85 12.53
CA GLN A 147 17.13 7.39 13.86
C GLN A 147 15.85 6.55 13.81
N ALA A 148 14.87 6.93 12.98
CA ALA A 148 13.65 6.16 12.84
C ALA A 148 13.91 4.76 12.27
N ALA A 149 14.73 4.70 11.23
CA ALA A 149 15.13 3.46 10.57
C ALA A 149 16.06 2.57 11.40
N SER A 150 16.55 3.01 12.56
CA SER A 150 17.30 2.17 13.49
C SER A 150 16.44 1.48 14.54
N ARG A 151 15.14 1.80 14.62
CA ARG A 151 14.19 1.27 15.60
C ARG A 151 13.38 0.10 15.03
N ALA A 152 12.78 -0.70 15.91
CA ALA A 152 11.80 -1.72 15.50
C ALA A 152 10.56 -1.05 14.86
N ALA A 153 9.89 -1.77 13.95
CA ALA A 153 8.76 -1.24 13.17
C ALA A 153 7.65 -0.62 14.04
N GLU A 154 7.31 -1.24 15.16
CA GLU A 154 6.19 -0.80 16.01
C GLU A 154 6.62 0.09 17.19
N ALA A 155 7.93 0.36 17.32
CA ALA A 155 8.42 1.23 18.35
C ALA A 155 8.01 2.69 18.06
N GLU A 156 7.86 3.49 19.11
CA GLU A 156 7.66 4.93 18.98
C GLU A 156 8.82 5.55 18.16
N GLY A 157 8.44 6.28 17.11
CA GLY A 157 9.36 6.85 16.13
C GLY A 157 10.01 5.82 15.20
N GLY A 158 9.50 4.59 15.10
CA GLY A 158 9.98 3.55 14.20
C GLY A 158 9.63 3.82 12.74
N PHE A 159 10.53 3.51 11.81
CA PHE A 159 10.25 3.62 10.39
C PHE A 159 9.50 2.39 9.87
N ASN A 160 8.34 2.61 9.28
CA ASN A 160 7.54 1.60 8.59
C ASN A 160 6.65 2.29 7.54
N ILE A 161 6.71 1.81 6.29
CA ILE A 161 5.88 2.28 5.18
C ILE A 161 4.65 1.37 5.07
N GLU A 162 3.45 1.95 5.20
CA GLU A 162 2.19 1.21 5.03
C GLU A 162 1.22 1.93 4.10
N GLY A 163 1.75 2.75 3.20
CA GLY A 163 0.93 3.50 2.27
C GLY A 163 1.67 3.90 1.02
N LEU A 164 0.97 3.80 -0.10
CA LEU A 164 1.39 4.37 -1.37
C LEU A 164 0.16 4.95 -2.06
N ALA A 165 0.26 6.17 -2.57
CA ALA A 165 -0.81 6.81 -3.32
C ALA A 165 -0.25 7.54 -4.54
N ALA A 166 -1.08 7.67 -5.58
CA ALA A 166 -0.80 8.60 -6.66
C ALA A 166 -0.90 10.04 -6.14
N GLY A 167 0.07 10.88 -6.50
CA GLY A 167 0.00 12.30 -6.27
C GLY A 167 -1.12 12.97 -7.10
N PRO A 168 -1.58 14.15 -6.67
CA PRO A 168 -2.68 14.86 -7.36
C PRO A 168 -2.26 15.37 -8.76
N ASP A 169 -0.97 15.42 -9.06
CA ASP A 169 -0.41 15.76 -10.36
C ASP A 169 -0.51 14.62 -11.39
N GLY A 170 -0.82 13.39 -10.95
CA GLY A 170 -0.87 12.22 -11.80
C GLY A 170 0.50 11.68 -12.25
N GLU A 171 1.59 12.22 -11.68
CA GLU A 171 2.97 11.89 -12.07
C GLU A 171 3.85 11.49 -10.87
N SER A 172 3.48 11.93 -9.67
CA SER A 172 4.21 11.62 -8.44
C SER A 172 3.55 10.51 -7.63
N LEU A 173 4.31 9.97 -6.67
CA LEU A 173 3.83 9.04 -5.66
C LEU A 173 4.01 9.66 -4.28
N LEU A 174 3.01 9.49 -3.43
CA LEU A 174 3.07 9.80 -2.01
C LEU A 174 3.32 8.52 -1.23
N ILE A 175 4.31 8.53 -0.34
CA ILE A 175 4.64 7.42 0.54
C ILE A 175 4.06 7.72 1.93
N GLY A 176 3.24 6.79 2.44
CA GLY A 176 2.63 6.86 3.77
C GLY A 176 3.44 6.09 4.79
N LEU A 177 3.73 6.72 5.93
CA LEU A 177 4.37 6.09 7.08
C LEU A 177 3.32 5.70 8.12
N ARG A 178 3.43 4.48 8.68
CA ARG A 178 2.52 4.02 9.74
C ARG A 178 2.68 4.83 11.02
N ASN A 179 3.92 5.08 11.42
CA ASN A 179 4.22 5.77 12.66
C ASN A 179 4.50 7.25 12.43
N PRO A 180 4.14 8.13 13.38
CA PRO A 180 4.71 9.46 13.44
C PRO A 180 6.22 9.36 13.71
N ILE A 181 7.00 10.16 12.98
CA ILE A 181 8.47 10.23 13.06
C ILE A 181 8.96 11.67 13.23
#